data_AF-A0A437UMZ3-F1
#
_entry.id   AF-A0A437UMZ3-F1
#
_cell.length_a   1.000
_cell.length_b   1.000
_cell.length_c   1.000
_cell.angle_alpha   90.00
_cell.angle_beta   90.00
_cell.angle_gamma   90.00
#
_symmetry.space_group_name_H-M   'P 1'
#
loop_
_entity.id
_entity.type
_entity.pdbx_description
1 polymer ?
#
loop_
_entity_poly.entity_id
_entity_poly.type
_entity_poly.pdbx_seq_one_letter_code
_entity_poly.pdbx_strand_id
1 'polypeptide(L)'
;MNELIEKIEQWAKDKELDTADSSKQMLKVMEELGEVAAAIVRSDRASLRDGIGDTVVTLIILAMQNDMNLYECVNCAYDEIKNRTGEMINGSFVKSTDLEKLR
;
A
#
# COMPACT_ATOMS: atom_id res chain seq x y z
N MET A 1 12.62 0.28 10.24
CA MET A 1 11.29 0.47 9.61
C MET A 1 10.31 1.04 10.61
N ASN A 2 10.21 0.47 11.81
CA ASN A 2 9.38 1.02 12.90
C ASN A 2 9.68 2.49 13.19
N GLU A 3 10.94 2.87 13.37
CA GLU A 3 11.33 4.28 13.58
C GLU A 3 10.94 5.24 12.45
N LEU A 4 10.81 4.76 11.21
CA LEU A 4 10.39 5.58 10.07
C LEU A 4 8.88 5.77 10.07
N ILE A 5 8.12 4.71 10.36
CA ILE A 5 6.67 4.75 10.48
C ILE A 5 6.28 5.71 11.61
N GLU A 6 6.92 5.61 12.78
CA GLU A 6 6.68 6.52 13.91
C GLU A 6 6.92 8.00 13.54
N LYS A 7 7.96 8.29 12.74
CA LYS A 7 8.21 9.66 12.24
C LYS A 7 7.12 10.15 11.29
N ILE A 8 6.59 9.27 10.43
CA ILE A 8 5.50 9.59 9.51
C ILE A 8 4.21 9.84 10.30
N GLU A 9 3.90 8.99 11.28
CA GLU A 9 2.74 9.15 12.15
C GLU A 9 2.81 10.45 12.96
N GLN A 10 4.00 10.79 13.51
CA GLN A 10 4.19 12.05 14.21
C GLN A 10 4.02 13.24 13.26
N TRP A 11 4.60 13.18 12.06
CA TRP A 11 4.43 14.22 11.05
C TRP A 11 2.95 14.40 10.66
N ALA A 12 2.19 13.31 10.55
CA ALA A 12 0.76 13.37 10.25
C ALA A 12 -0.04 14.05 11.37
N LYS A 13 0.27 13.74 12.64
CA LYS A 13 -0.30 14.40 13.82
C LYS A 13 0.04 15.89 13.86
N ASP A 14 1.29 16.24 13.59
CA ASP A 14 1.75 17.63 13.55
C ASP A 14 1.04 18.47 12.45
N LYS A 15 0.43 17.79 11.47
CA LYS A 15 -0.36 18.39 10.38
C LYS A 15 -1.86 18.20 10.52
N GLU A 16 -2.32 17.61 11.64
CA GLU A 16 -3.73 17.28 11.90
C GLU A 16 -4.35 16.39 10.79
N LEU A 17 -3.52 15.63 10.09
CA LEU A 17 -3.97 14.71 9.04
C LEU A 17 -4.57 13.44 9.63
N ASP A 18 -4.12 13.03 10.81
CA ASP A 18 -4.60 11.85 11.53
C ASP A 18 -6.08 11.94 11.93
N THR A 19 -6.62 13.14 12.08
CA THR A 19 -8.03 13.40 12.43
C THR A 19 -8.88 13.95 11.27
N ALA A 20 -8.28 14.12 10.09
CA ALA A 20 -8.96 14.63 8.90
C ALA A 20 -9.91 13.60 8.25
N ASP A 21 -10.73 14.05 7.30
CA ASP A 21 -11.67 13.20 6.56
C ASP A 21 -10.92 12.13 5.74
N SER A 22 -11.12 10.87 6.12
CA SER A 22 -10.49 9.70 5.46
C SER A 22 -10.89 9.55 4.01
N SER A 23 -12.04 10.07 3.59
CA SER A 23 -12.46 10.08 2.19
C SER A 23 -11.52 10.92 1.34
N LYS A 24 -10.99 12.03 1.87
CA LYS A 24 -10.01 12.88 1.17
C LYS A 24 -8.63 12.24 1.14
N GLN A 25 -8.24 11.57 2.22
CA GLN A 25 -7.00 10.83 2.25
C GLN A 25 -7.00 9.67 1.25
N MET A 26 -8.12 8.97 1.09
CA MET A 26 -8.26 7.94 0.06
C MET A 26 -8.08 8.50 -1.36
N LEU A 27 -8.55 9.72 -1.63
CA LEU A 27 -8.26 10.38 -2.92
C LEU A 27 -6.77 10.61 -3.12
N LYS A 28 -6.04 10.98 -2.06
CA LYS A 28 -4.58 11.14 -2.12
C LYS A 28 -3.87 9.81 -2.35
N VAL A 29 -4.31 8.72 -1.69
CA VAL A 29 -3.80 7.36 -1.99
C VAL A 29 -3.97 7.01 -3.47
N MET A 30 -5.13 7.33 -4.05
CA MET A 30 -5.38 7.07 -5.48
C MET A 30 -4.52 7.93 -6.41
N GLU A 31 -4.22 9.17 -6.02
CA GLU A 31 -3.31 10.06 -6.73
C GLU A 31 -1.90 9.47 -6.79
N GLU A 32 -1.32 9.09 -5.64
CA GLU A 32 0.03 8.52 -5.56
C GLU A 32 0.14 7.19 -6.31
N LEU A 33 -0.89 6.35 -6.23
CA LEU A 33 -0.94 5.10 -6.98
C LEU A 33 -1.00 5.36 -8.50
N GLY A 34 -1.67 6.44 -8.91
CA GLY A 34 -1.68 6.91 -10.30
C GLY A 34 -0.28 7.35 -10.77
N GLU A 35 0.50 8.00 -9.90
CA GLU A 35 1.89 8.36 -10.20
C GLU A 35 2.79 7.15 -10.37
N VAL A 36 2.62 6.12 -9.53
CA VAL A 36 3.30 4.82 -9.68
C VAL A 36 3.00 4.21 -11.05
N ALA A 37 1.72 4.17 -11.45
CA ALA A 37 1.32 3.63 -12.74
C ALA A 37 1.93 4.43 -13.91
N ALA A 38 1.90 5.76 -13.83
CA ALA A 38 2.49 6.63 -14.84
C ALA A 38 4.02 6.45 -14.95
N ALA A 39 4.72 6.32 -13.82
CA ALA A 39 6.16 6.13 -13.77
C ALA A 39 6.58 4.80 -14.41
N ILE A 40 5.83 3.71 -14.18
CA ILE A 40 6.07 2.40 -14.83
C ILE A 40 6.00 2.54 -16.35
N VAL A 41 4.92 3.13 -16.87
CA VAL A 41 4.72 3.27 -18.33
C VAL A 41 5.82 4.13 -18.96
N ARG A 42 6.33 5.13 -18.23
CA ARG A 42 7.41 6.02 -18.69
C ARG A 42 8.82 5.46 -18.47
N SER A 43 8.96 4.31 -17.83
CA SER A 43 10.26 3.77 -17.38
C SER A 43 11.05 4.75 -16.50
N ASP A 44 10.34 5.61 -15.76
CA ASP A 44 10.93 6.61 -14.88
C ASP A 44 11.20 6.01 -13.50
N ARG A 45 12.45 5.61 -13.26
CA ARG A 45 12.85 4.97 -12.01
C ARG A 45 12.85 5.91 -10.81
N ALA A 46 13.04 7.21 -11.03
CA ALA A 46 13.08 8.19 -9.95
C ALA A 46 11.66 8.43 -9.43
N SER A 47 10.73 8.77 -10.33
CA SER A 47 9.31 8.94 -9.97
C SER A 47 8.68 7.65 -9.48
N LEU A 48 9.11 6.48 -9.99
CA LEU A 48 8.62 5.20 -9.47
C LEU A 48 9.00 5.01 -7.99
N ARG A 49 10.23 5.36 -7.61
CA ARG A 49 10.67 5.26 -6.22
C ARG A 49 9.90 6.21 -5.32
N ASP A 50 9.67 7.42 -5.80
CA ASP A 50 8.94 8.49 -5.10
C ASP A 50 7.48 8.08 -4.85
N GLY A 51 6.74 7.78 -5.92
CA GLY A 51 5.33 7.39 -5.84
C GLY A 51 5.09 6.12 -5.02
N ILE A 52 6.01 5.15 -5.02
CA ILE A 52 5.90 3.99 -4.11
C ILE A 52 6.00 4.45 -2.65
N GLY A 53 6.94 5.35 -2.35
CA GLY A 53 7.09 5.93 -1.01
C GLY A 53 5.86 6.70 -0.57
N ASP A 54 5.35 7.59 -1.44
CA ASP A 54 4.18 8.41 -1.15
C ASP A 54 2.90 7.59 -1.03
N THR A 55 2.76 6.52 -1.82
CA THR A 55 1.67 5.55 -1.65
C THR A 55 1.71 4.92 -0.25
N VAL A 56 2.90 4.55 0.25
CA VAL A 56 3.03 3.99 1.60
C VAL A 56 2.75 5.03 2.68
N VAL A 57 3.26 6.26 2.54
CA VAL A 57 2.99 7.37 3.48
C VAL A 57 1.48 7.64 3.57
N THR A 58 0.81 7.71 2.42
CA THR A 58 -0.64 7.99 2.38
C THR A 58 -1.47 6.85 2.97
N LEU A 59 -1.04 5.60 2.82
CA LEU A 59 -1.64 4.43 3.46
C LEU A 59 -1.44 4.41 4.98
N ILE A 60 -0.27 4.84 5.49
CA ILE A 60 -0.03 4.98 6.94
C ILE A 60 -1.05 5.96 7.53
N ILE A 61 -1.20 7.13 6.91
CA ILE A 61 -2.13 8.17 7.37
C ILE A 61 -3.58 7.70 7.27
N LEU A 62 -3.94 7.00 6.19
CA LEU A 62 -5.28 6.44 6.03
C LEU A 62 -5.60 5.40 7.13
N ALA A 63 -4.63 4.57 7.53
CA ALA A 63 -4.79 3.66 8.64
C ALA A 63 -5.05 4.43 9.95
N MET A 64 -4.26 5.46 10.25
CA MET A 64 -4.43 6.29 11.45
C MET A 64 -5.84 6.89 11.54
N GLN A 65 -6.37 7.43 10.44
CA GLN A 65 -7.71 8.04 10.38
C GLN A 65 -8.85 7.03 10.57
N ASN A 66 -8.57 5.74 10.51
CA ASN A 66 -9.54 4.66 10.72
C ASN A 66 -9.19 3.83 11.97
N ASP A 67 -8.53 4.46 12.95
CA ASP A 67 -8.14 3.85 14.23
C ASP A 67 -7.27 2.60 14.06
N MET A 68 -6.43 2.60 13.02
CA MET A 68 -5.52 1.51 12.68
C MET A 68 -4.06 1.98 12.59
N ASN A 69 -3.12 1.03 12.53
CA ASN A 69 -1.71 1.26 12.23
C ASN A 69 -1.22 0.38 11.07
N LEU A 70 -0.18 0.82 10.35
CA LEU A 70 0.31 0.08 9.18
C LEU A 70 0.76 -1.34 9.51
N TYR A 71 1.37 -1.56 10.68
CA TYR A 71 1.90 -2.87 11.06
C TYR A 71 0.79 -3.91 11.15
N GLU A 72 -0.32 -3.60 11.79
CA GLU A 72 -1.44 -4.55 11.91
C GLU A 72 -2.10 -4.83 10.56
N CYS A 73 -2.25 -3.81 9.69
CA CYS A 73 -2.81 -3.98 8.36
C CYS A 73 -1.94 -4.90 7.51
N VAL A 74 -0.62 -4.68 7.52
CA VAL A 74 0.35 -5.50 6.78
C VAL A 74 0.44 -6.90 7.37
N ASN A 75 0.40 -7.04 8.70
CA ASN A 75 0.43 -8.36 9.34
C ASN A 75 -0.82 -9.17 8.97
N CYS A 76 -2.01 -8.56 9.00
CA CYS A 76 -3.25 -9.18 8.53
C CYS A 76 -3.13 -9.65 7.07
N ALA A 77 -2.64 -8.79 6.17
CA ALA A 77 -2.40 -9.17 4.78
C ALA A 77 -1.35 -10.29 4.63
N TYR A 78 -0.29 -10.27 5.46
CA TYR A 78 0.75 -11.30 5.45
C TYR A 78 0.22 -12.67 5.88
N ASP A 79 -0.58 -12.70 6.95
CA ASP A 79 -1.19 -13.93 7.45
C ASP A 79 -2.07 -14.62 6.39
N GLU A 80 -2.70 -13.84 5.51
CA GLU A 80 -3.47 -14.31 4.36
C GLU A 80 -2.62 -14.83 3.19
N ILE A 81 -1.36 -14.38 3.05
CA ILE A 81 -0.50 -14.75 1.90
C ILE A 81 0.60 -15.75 2.24
N LYS A 82 1.01 -15.85 3.51
CA LYS A 82 2.21 -16.61 3.93
C LYS A 82 2.17 -18.10 3.60
N ASN A 83 0.97 -18.67 3.53
CA ASN A 83 0.76 -20.09 3.23
C ASN A 83 0.16 -20.33 1.84
N ARG A 84 0.09 -19.31 0.97
CA ARG A 84 -0.49 -19.47 -0.37
C ARG A 84 0.37 -20.39 -1.22
N THR A 85 -0.27 -21.38 -1.81
CA THR A 85 0.28 -22.20 -2.88
C THR A 85 -0.25 -21.73 -4.23
N GLY A 86 0.54 -21.91 -5.28
CA GLY A 86 0.20 -21.43 -6.61
C GLY A 86 1.37 -21.48 -7.58
N GLU A 87 1.13 -20.99 -8.79
CA GLU A 87 2.10 -20.97 -9.89
C GLU A 87 2.14 -19.59 -10.54
N MET A 88 3.29 -19.20 -11.10
CA MET A 88 3.40 -18.00 -11.92
C MET A 88 2.92 -18.29 -13.34
N ILE A 89 1.87 -17.61 -13.79
CA ILE A 89 1.33 -17.72 -15.15
C ILE A 89 1.28 -16.31 -15.75
N ASN A 90 1.93 -16.13 -16.92
CA ASN A 90 1.94 -14.85 -17.65
C ASN A 90 2.33 -13.64 -16.79
N GLY A 91 3.29 -13.83 -15.88
CA GLY A 91 3.77 -12.75 -14.98
C GLY A 91 2.89 -12.49 -13.75
N SER A 92 1.81 -13.26 -13.54
CA SER A 92 0.95 -13.15 -12.36
C SER A 92 0.98 -14.43 -11.52
N PHE A 93 0.95 -14.28 -10.20
CA PHE A 93 0.81 -15.41 -9.29
C PHE A 93 -0.65 -15.88 -9.27
N VAL A 94 -0.90 -17.14 -9.64
CA VAL A 94 -2.23 -17.77 -9.66
C VAL A 94 -2.31 -18.80 -8.54
N LYS A 95 -3.31 -18.67 -7.67
CA LYS A 95 -3.52 -19.58 -6.53
C LYS A 95 -3.86 -20.99 -7.00
N SER A 96 -3.40 -22.00 -6.29
CA SER A 96 -3.70 -23.41 -6.61
C SER A 96 -5.21 -23.70 -6.71
N THR A 97 -6.02 -23.11 -5.82
CA THR A 97 -7.50 -23.25 -5.84
C THR A 97 -8.16 -22.66 -7.09
N ASP A 98 -7.50 -21.70 -7.76
CA ASP A 98 -8.01 -21.09 -8.98
C ASP A 98 -7.48 -21.83 -10.23
N LEU A 99 -6.30 -22.45 -10.15
CA LEU A 99 -5.79 -23.36 -11.18
C LEU A 99 -6.69 -24.58 -11.38
N GLU A 100 -7.27 -25.12 -10.29
CA GLU A 100 -8.20 -26.25 -10.35
C GLU A 100 -9.48 -25.93 -11.14
N LYS A 101 -9.91 -24.66 -11.17
CA LYS A 101 -11.11 -24.23 -11.91
C LYS A 101 -10.86 -23.99 -13.41
N LEU A 102 -9.59 -23.93 -13.81
CA LEU A 102 -9.17 -23.74 -15.20
C LEU A 102 -8.92 -25.06 -15.94
N ARG A 103 -9.05 -26.21 -15.24
CA ARG A 103 -8.93 -27.57 -15.77
C ARG A 103 -10.30 -28.19 -15.97
#